data_AF-A0A846G716-F1
#
_entry.id   AF-A0A846G716-F1
#
_cell.length_a   1.000
_cell.length_b   1.000
_cell.length_c   1.000
_cell.angle_alpha   90.00
_cell.angle_beta   90.00
_cell.angle_gamma   90.00
#
_symmetry.space_group_name_H-M   'P 1'
#
loop_
_entity.id
_entity.type
_entity.pdbx_description
1 polymer ?
#
loop_
_entity_poly.entity_id
_entity_poly.type
_entity_poly.pdbx_seq_one_letter_code
_entity_poly.pdbx_strand_id
1 'polypeptide(L)'
;TQHPQPEDVFLLIEVSDTTVKYDQEVKIPLYAENNIVEVWLVNLPQKCLEVYRQPTANGYEIVQTFKSGETVTIQGLPNFTFTVDEILGD
;
A
#
# COMPACT_ATOMS: atom_id res chain seq x y z
N THR A 1 5.41 24.89 -10.43
CA THR A 1 5.46 23.44 -10.15
C THR A 1 4.37 23.14 -9.14
N GLN A 2 3.46 22.23 -9.45
CA GLN A 2 2.40 21.82 -8.54
C GLN A 2 2.74 20.41 -8.05
N HIS A 3 2.76 20.21 -6.74
CA HIS A 3 2.94 18.87 -6.17
C HIS A 3 1.64 18.08 -6.33
N PRO A 4 1.70 16.75 -6.56
CA PRO A 4 0.53 15.91 -6.56
C PRO A 4 -0.28 16.12 -5.29
N GLN A 5 -1.58 16.31 -5.43
CA GLN A 5 -2.52 16.27 -4.32
C GLN A 5 -2.97 14.81 -4.09
N PRO A 6 -3.56 14.47 -2.93
CA PRO A 6 -4.02 13.11 -2.67
C PRO A 6 -4.91 12.52 -3.78
N GLU A 7 -5.76 13.33 -4.39
CA GLU A 7 -6.60 12.94 -5.54
C GLU A 7 -5.82 12.56 -6.81
N ASP A 8 -4.55 12.98 -6.93
CA ASP A 8 -3.67 12.61 -8.03
C ASP A 8 -2.91 11.29 -7.77
N VAL A 9 -3.03 10.71 -6.56
CA VAL A 9 -2.29 9.52 -6.14
C VAL A 9 -3.15 8.26 -6.31
N PHE A 10 -2.93 7.53 -7.39
CA PHE A 10 -3.59 6.22 -7.61
C PHE A 10 -3.07 5.11 -6.71
N LEU A 11 -1.79 5.17 -6.32
CA LEU A 11 -1.12 4.21 -5.47
C LEU A 11 0.05 4.88 -4.75
N LEU A 12 0.14 4.70 -3.43
CA LEU A 12 1.32 5.05 -2.64
C LEU A 12 1.99 3.75 -2.15
N ILE A 13 3.32 3.68 -2.23
CA ILE A 13 4.07 2.48 -1.84
C ILE A 13 5.08 2.86 -0.75
N GLU A 14 5.03 2.15 0.36
CA GLU A 14 6.05 2.17 1.42
C GLU A 14 6.83 0.85 1.38
N VAL A 15 8.16 0.92 1.51
CA VAL A 15 9.03 -0.26 1.57
C VAL A 15 9.73 -0.27 2.91
N SER A 16 9.47 -1.30 3.71
CA SER A 16 9.82 -1.31 5.13
C SER A 16 10.66 -2.52 5.48
N ASP A 17 11.88 -2.23 5.93
CA ASP A 17 12.83 -3.22 6.46
C ASP A 17 12.80 -3.21 8.01
N THR A 18 13.00 -2.04 8.62
CA THR A 18 13.06 -1.92 10.09
C THR A 18 11.94 -1.07 10.69
N THR A 19 11.15 -0.40 9.86
CA THR A 19 10.15 0.60 10.28
C THR A 19 8.71 0.12 10.18
N VAL A 20 8.47 -1.17 9.89
CA VAL A 20 7.12 -1.74 9.65
C VAL A 20 6.08 -1.25 10.65
N LYS A 21 6.40 -1.30 11.96
CA LYS A 21 5.47 -0.86 13.02
C LYS A 21 5.14 0.63 12.92
N TYR A 22 6.13 1.48 12.64
CA TYR A 22 5.91 2.92 12.46
C TYR A 22 5.06 3.19 11.21
N ASP A 23 5.33 2.48 10.12
CA ASP A 23 4.57 2.62 8.88
C ASP A 23 3.10 2.22 9.12
N GLN A 24 2.85 1.09 9.79
CA GLN A 24 1.50 0.61 10.14
C GLN A 24 0.75 1.50 11.14
N GLU A 25 1.40 1.96 12.20
CA GLU A 25 0.73 2.66 13.31
C GLU A 25 0.69 4.18 13.14
N VAL A 26 1.54 4.77 12.29
CA VAL A 26 1.65 6.22 12.12
C VAL A 26 1.35 6.66 10.70
N LYS A 27 2.06 6.12 9.70
CA LYS A 27 1.92 6.60 8.32
C LYS A 27 0.61 6.15 7.68
N ILE A 28 0.28 4.87 7.77
CA ILE A 28 -0.92 4.30 7.16
C ILE A 28 -2.21 5.01 7.64
N PRO A 29 -2.43 5.25 8.95
CA PRO A 29 -3.58 6.03 9.40
C PRO A 29 -3.60 7.46 8.85
N LEU A 30 -2.43 8.13 8.80
CA LEU A 30 -2.33 9.47 8.25
C LEU A 30 -2.69 9.53 6.76
N TYR A 31 -2.34 8.49 5.98
CA TYR A 31 -2.74 8.40 4.57
C TYR A 31 -4.24 8.19 4.40
N ALA A 32 -4.87 7.42 5.28
CA ALA A 32 -6.33 7.27 5.28
C ALA A 32 -7.03 8.61 5.58
N GLU A 33 -6.55 9.36 6.58
CA GLU A 33 -7.08 10.69 6.92
C GLU A 33 -6.99 11.69 5.75
N ASN A 34 -5.98 11.51 4.88
CA ASN A 34 -5.79 12.32 3.67
C ASN A 34 -6.43 11.72 2.42
N ASN A 35 -7.27 10.69 2.55
CA ASN A 35 -8.01 10.04 1.46
C ASN A 35 -7.14 9.42 0.34
N ILE A 36 -5.93 8.95 0.67
CA ILE A 36 -5.14 8.16 -0.28
C ILE A 36 -5.87 6.84 -0.54
N VAL A 37 -6.30 6.62 -1.78
CA VAL A 37 -7.27 5.56 -2.12
C VAL A 37 -6.71 4.15 -2.00
N GLU A 38 -5.40 3.99 -2.15
CA GLU A 38 -4.70 2.72 -2.06
C GLU A 38 -3.26 2.92 -1.58
N VAL A 39 -2.86 2.16 -0.55
CA VAL A 39 -1.48 2.10 -0.06
C VAL A 39 -0.98 0.67 -0.05
N TRP A 40 0.25 0.47 -0.51
CA TRP A 40 0.97 -0.79 -0.48
C TRP A 40 2.13 -0.66 0.50
N LEU A 41 2.19 -1.55 1.48
CA LEU A 41 3.33 -1.69 2.40
C LEU A 41 4.07 -2.98 2.06
N VAL A 42 5.26 -2.83 1.47
CA VAL A 42 6.17 -3.94 1.21
C VAL A 42 6.92 -4.25 2.49
N ASN A 43 6.48 -5.29 3.19
CA ASN A 43 7.03 -5.74 4.47
C ASN A 43 8.16 -6.75 4.21
N LEU A 44 9.40 -6.26 4.13
CA LEU A 44 10.57 -7.08 3.78
C LEU A 44 10.87 -8.16 4.83
N PRO A 45 10.81 -7.90 6.16
CA PRO A 45 11.04 -8.93 7.17
C PRO A 45 10.08 -10.11 7.08
N GLN A 46 8.82 -9.85 6.74
CA GLN A 46 7.79 -10.89 6.60
C GLN A 46 7.61 -11.41 5.17
N LYS A 47 8.40 -10.88 4.21
CA LYS A 47 8.32 -11.17 2.78
C LYS A 47 6.88 -11.18 2.26
N CYS A 48 6.18 -10.08 2.51
CA CYS A 48 4.79 -9.94 2.07
C CYS A 48 4.43 -8.51 1.70
N LEU A 49 3.33 -8.39 0.97
CA LEU A 49 2.71 -7.11 0.66
C LEU A 49 1.45 -6.96 1.51
N GLU A 50 1.33 -5.84 2.23
CA GLU A 50 0.08 -5.42 2.86
C GLU A 50 -0.57 -4.33 1.99
N VAL A 51 -1.85 -4.49 1.68
CA VAL A 51 -2.61 -3.61 0.80
C VAL A 51 -3.77 -3.01 1.58
N TYR A 52 -3.85 -1.69 1.58
CA TYR A 52 -4.83 -0.91 2.30
C TYR A 52 -5.70 -0.13 1.31
N ARG A 53 -7.02 -0.28 1.38
CA ARG A 53 -8.01 0.33 0.48
C ARG A 53 -9.25 0.79 1.24
N GLN A 54 -10.05 1.64 0.59
CA GLN A 54 -11.25 2.26 1.17
C GLN A 54 -10.90 3.08 2.44
N PRO A 55 -10.20 4.23 2.25
CA PRO A 55 -9.83 5.08 3.37
C PRO A 55 -11.06 5.69 4.05
N THR A 56 -11.00 5.80 5.38
CA THR A 56 -11.97 6.50 6.22
C THR A 56 -11.22 7.33 7.27
N ALA A 57 -11.96 8.16 8.01
CA ALA A 57 -11.41 8.90 9.14
C ALA A 57 -10.87 8.00 10.28
N ASN A 58 -11.21 6.70 10.29
CA ASN A 58 -10.75 5.74 11.29
C ASN A 58 -9.66 4.79 10.74
N GLY A 59 -9.15 5.03 9.53
CA GLY A 59 -8.23 4.14 8.83
C GLY A 59 -8.86 3.47 7.61
N TYR A 60 -8.16 2.48 7.06
CA TYR A 60 -8.62 1.72 5.89
C TYR A 60 -9.58 0.59 6.28
N GLU A 61 -10.71 0.47 5.56
CA GLU A 61 -11.68 -0.61 5.79
C GLU A 61 -11.24 -1.95 5.21
N ILE A 62 -10.49 -1.92 4.10
CA ILE A 62 -9.93 -3.12 3.49
C ILE A 62 -8.44 -3.17 3.77
N VAL A 63 -8.03 -4.21 4.48
CA VAL A 63 -6.63 -4.56 4.70
C VAL A 63 -6.43 -6.02 4.29
N GLN A 64 -5.55 -6.25 3.32
CA GLN A 64 -5.25 -7.57 2.80
C GLN A 64 -3.73 -7.81 2.82
N THR A 65 -3.31 -9.02 3.14
CA THR A 65 -1.89 -9.41 3.06
C THR A 65 -1.73 -10.44 1.96
N PHE A 66 -0.81 -10.18 1.04
CA PHE A 66 -0.43 -11.06 -0.07
C PHE A 66 0.97 -11.61 0.17
N LYS A 67 1.16 -12.90 -0.08
CA LYS A 67 2.40 -13.66 0.05
C LYS A 67 2.98 -13.99 -1.34
N SER A 68 4.22 -14.47 -1.35
CA SER A 68 4.91 -14.99 -2.54
C SER A 68 3.99 -15.89 -3.40
N GLY A 69 4.04 -15.70 -4.72
CA GLY A 69 3.17 -16.36 -5.70
C GLY A 69 1.77 -15.77 -5.87
N GLU A 70 1.27 -14.95 -4.94
CA GLU A 70 -0.03 -14.29 -5.08
C GLU A 70 0.07 -13.06 -5.98
N THR A 71 -1.06 -12.65 -6.55
CA THR A 71 -1.14 -11.48 -7.44
C THR A 71 -2.02 -10.39 -6.85
N VAL A 72 -1.64 -9.15 -7.15
CA VAL A 72 -2.39 -7.96 -6.76
C VAL A 72 -2.52 -7.04 -7.97
N THR A 73 -3.72 -6.48 -8.14
CA THR A 73 -4.02 -5.46 -9.16
C THR A 73 -4.20 -4.11 -8.50
N ILE A 74 -3.68 -3.06 -9.11
CA ILE A 74 -3.88 -1.67 -8.67
C ILE A 74 -5.35 -1.27 -8.92
N GLN A 75 -6.06 -0.78 -7.90
CA GLN A 75 -7.48 -0.45 -7.97
C GLN A 75 -7.76 0.64 -9.01
N GLY A 76 -6.94 1.70 -9.03
CA GLY A 76 -7.07 2.81 -9.98
C GLY A 76 -6.54 2.51 -11.38
N LEU A 77 -5.81 1.41 -11.56
CA LEU A 77 -5.10 1.05 -12.79
C LEU A 77 -5.29 -0.46 -13.07
N PRO A 78 -6.50 -0.90 -13.44
CA PRO A 78 -6.87 -2.33 -13.45
C PRO A 78 -6.11 -3.21 -14.45
N ASN A 79 -5.35 -2.60 -15.36
CA ASN A 79 -4.49 -3.32 -16.31
C ASN A 79 -3.09 -3.61 -15.74
N PHE A 80 -2.80 -3.19 -14.52
CA PHE A 80 -1.52 -3.37 -13.85
C PHE A 80 -1.66 -4.34 -12.69
N THR A 81 -1.25 -5.58 -12.96
CA THR A 81 -1.20 -6.68 -12.00
C THR A 81 0.24 -7.09 -11.80
N PHE A 82 0.61 -7.35 -10.56
CA PHE A 82 1.96 -7.79 -10.18
C PHE A 82 1.85 -9.04 -9.32
N THR A 83 2.82 -9.95 -9.44
CA THR A 83 3.03 -10.98 -8.42
C THR A 83 3.77 -10.37 -7.23
N VAL A 84 3.60 -10.95 -6.05
CA VAL A 84 4.39 -10.52 -4.87
C VAL A 84 5.88 -10.77 -5.08
N ASP A 85 6.26 -11.79 -5.85
CA ASP A 85 7.66 -12.08 -6.17
C ASP A 85 8.30 -10.97 -7.02
N GLU A 86 7.57 -10.45 -8.02
CA GLU A 86 8.01 -9.30 -8.83
C GLU A 86 8.24 -8.06 -7.97
N ILE A 87 7.39 -7.86 -6.94
CA ILE A 87 7.49 -6.72 -6.02
C ILE A 87 8.70 -6.88 -5.07
N LEU A 88 8.95 -8.09 -4.58
CA LEU A 88 10.06 -8.39 -3.68
C LEU A 88 11.41 -8.53 -4.42
N GLY A 89 11.39 -8.77 -5.73
CA GLY A 89 12.57 -9.02 -6.55
C GLY A 89 13.18 -10.43 -6.36
N ASP A 90 12.34 -11.40 -5.99
CA ASP A 90 12.72 -12.82 -5.79
C ASP A 90 12.64 -13.64 -7.11
#